data_AF-A0A9D8IB89-F1
#
_entry.id   AF-A0A9D8IB89-F1
#
_cell.length_a   1.000
_cell.length_b   1.000
_cell.length_c   1.000
_cell.angle_alpha   90.00
_cell.angle_beta   90.00
_cell.angle_gamma   90.00
#
_symmetry.space_group_name_H-M   'P 1'
#
loop_
_entity.id
_entity.type
_entity.pdbx_description
1 polymer ?
#
loop_
_entity_poly.entity_id
_entity_poly.type
_entity_poly.pdbx_seq_one_letter_code
_entity_poly.pdbx_strand_id
1 'polypeptide(L)'
;MGNKRSQYLMFWVVAAVIFLFFFLKYVSPVVFQVLMGKGHPMPTPSTLMMWYMIMGILAGLVYATTSNQKFVDFLGFLLPGQGTFLKFFLQKIFFIAFPLVVGWFVYSYSLPGAASPVELRIQHPTLPQKYEKMENPFREKDADIQRKCIEEGKVLFQTYCRPCHGSKADGNGPFANSFRLRPINFQDPGTIATVVDNYLFWRIKEGGPGLPSESTPWDSAMPAWDGDLEDEQMWKIIMGEYDTAGVMPRQREKAE
;
A
#
# COMPACT_ATOMS: atom_id res chain seq x y z
N MET A 1 -17.74 -56.83 -18.87
CA MET A 1 -16.40 -56.23 -19.07
C MET A 1 -16.51 -54.72 -18.91
N GLY A 2 -16.31 -54.20 -17.69
CA GLY A 2 -16.36 -52.76 -17.40
C GLY A 2 -15.20 -52.05 -18.09
N ASN A 3 -15.51 -50.98 -18.82
CA ASN A 3 -14.58 -50.28 -19.68
C ASN A 3 -13.43 -49.66 -18.84
N LYS A 4 -12.20 -50.15 -18.97
CA LYS A 4 -10.99 -49.70 -18.24
C LYS A 4 -10.70 -48.18 -18.36
N ARG A 5 -11.41 -47.46 -19.24
CA ARG A 5 -11.32 -46.00 -19.43
C ARG A 5 -11.80 -45.17 -18.23
N SER A 6 -12.59 -45.71 -17.30
CA SER A 6 -13.15 -44.91 -16.20
C SER A 6 -12.17 -44.62 -15.05
N GLN A 7 -11.12 -45.42 -14.86
CA GLN A 7 -10.22 -45.32 -13.69
C GLN A 7 -9.28 -44.10 -13.65
N TYR A 8 -9.30 -43.25 -14.68
CA TYR A 8 -8.40 -42.09 -14.80
C TYR A 8 -9.14 -40.79 -15.10
N LEU A 9 -10.41 -40.67 -14.69
CA LEU A 9 -11.24 -39.52 -15.02
C LEU A 9 -10.61 -38.19 -14.59
N MET A 10 -10.02 -38.13 -13.39
CA MET A 10 -9.32 -36.94 -12.89
C MET A 10 -8.14 -36.55 -13.79
N PHE A 11 -7.35 -37.52 -14.25
CA PHE A 11 -6.23 -37.27 -15.16
C PHE A 11 -6.72 -36.68 -16.48
N TRP A 12 -7.80 -37.21 -17.05
CA TRP A 12 -8.38 -36.68 -18.29
C TRP A 12 -8.95 -35.27 -18.13
N VAL A 13 -9.60 -34.97 -17.00
CA VAL A 13 -10.09 -33.62 -16.69
C VAL A 13 -8.92 -32.64 -16.57
N VAL A 14 -7.87 -33.01 -15.83
CA VAL A 14 -6.66 -32.17 -15.68
C VAL A 14 -5.96 -31.99 -17.03
N ALA A 15 -5.80 -33.05 -17.82
CA ALA A 15 -5.20 -32.99 -19.14
C ALA A 15 -6.00 -32.09 -20.10
N ALA A 16 -7.33 -32.11 -20.03
CA ALA A 16 -8.19 -31.23 -20.82
C ALA A 16 -8.02 -29.75 -20.43
N VAL A 17 -7.91 -29.44 -19.13
CA VAL A 17 -7.64 -28.08 -18.64
C VAL A 17 -6.25 -27.59 -19.07
N ILE A 18 -5.23 -28.46 -18.97
CA ILE A 18 -3.88 -28.14 -19.45
C ILE A 18 -3.88 -27.91 -20.97
N PHE A 19 -4.56 -28.76 -21.73
CA PHE A 19 -4.71 -28.58 -23.18
C PHE A 19 -5.39 -27.25 -23.51
N LEU A 20 -6.47 -26.89 -22.80
CA LEU A 20 -7.14 -25.59 -22.96
C LEU A 20 -6.17 -24.43 -22.72
N PHE A 21 -5.33 -24.50 -21.68
CA PHE A 21 -4.31 -23.49 -21.42
C PHE A 21 -3.32 -23.34 -22.59
N PHE A 22 -2.76 -24.45 -23.09
CA PHE A 22 -1.81 -24.41 -24.22
C PHE A 22 -2.49 -23.93 -25.50
N PHE A 23 -3.74 -24.34 -25.72
CA PHE A 23 -4.54 -23.86 -26.84
C PHE A 23 -4.73 -22.34 -26.79
N LEU A 24 -5.17 -21.80 -25.65
CA LEU A 24 -5.37 -20.36 -25.48
C LEU A 24 -4.06 -19.57 -25.52
N LYS A 25 -2.95 -20.16 -25.07
CA LYS A 25 -1.66 -19.45 -25.00
C LYS A 25 -0.90 -19.44 -26.32
N TYR A 26 -0.96 -20.52 -27.09
CA TYR A 26 -0.12 -20.71 -28.27
C TYR A 26 -0.90 -20.86 -29.57
N VAL A 27 -2.02 -21.57 -29.56
CA VAL A 27 -2.80 -21.84 -30.78
C VAL A 27 -3.71 -20.66 -31.12
N SER A 28 -4.45 -20.15 -30.15
CA SER A 28 -5.40 -19.06 -30.34
C SER A 28 -4.75 -17.78 -30.92
N PRO A 29 -3.58 -17.32 -30.46
CA PRO A 29 -2.90 -16.15 -31.05
C PRO A 29 -2.58 -16.29 -32.53
N VAL A 30 -2.18 -17.50 -32.97
CA VAL A 30 -1.85 -17.80 -34.37
C VAL A 30 -3.11 -17.87 -35.21
N VAL A 31 -4.18 -18.49 -34.69
CA VAL A 31 -5.47 -18.53 -35.38
C VAL A 31 -6.02 -17.11 -35.61
N PHE A 32 -5.99 -16.26 -34.58
CA PHE A 32 -6.44 -14.88 -34.71
C PHE A 32 -5.54 -14.03 -35.60
N GLN A 33 -4.24 -14.32 -35.67
CA GLN A 33 -3.34 -13.68 -36.61
C GLN A 33 -3.77 -13.94 -38.06
N VAL A 34 -4.02 -15.21 -38.40
CA VAL A 34 -4.45 -15.62 -39.74
C VAL A 34 -5.81 -15.00 -40.07
N LEU A 35 -6.76 -15.06 -39.13
CA LEU A 35 -8.13 -14.56 -39.33
C LEU A 35 -8.21 -13.04 -39.50
N MET A 36 -7.32 -12.30 -38.85
CA MET A 36 -7.28 -10.82 -38.90
C MET A 36 -6.25 -10.28 -39.91
N GLY A 37 -5.54 -11.14 -40.64
CA GLY A 37 -4.55 -10.74 -41.65
C GLY A 37 -3.38 -9.90 -41.09
N LYS A 38 -3.00 -10.09 -39.82
CA LYS A 38 -1.94 -9.29 -39.18
C LYS A 38 -0.56 -9.96 -39.30
N GLY A 39 0.50 -9.14 -39.36
CA GLY A 39 1.89 -9.61 -39.45
C GLY A 39 2.48 -10.16 -38.14
N HIS A 40 1.73 -10.10 -37.03
CA HIS A 40 2.19 -10.58 -35.72
C HIS A 40 1.06 -11.33 -34.99
N PRO A 41 1.39 -12.29 -34.11
CA PRO A 41 0.41 -12.96 -33.27
C PRO A 41 -0.29 -11.96 -32.36
N MET A 42 -1.59 -12.18 -32.15
CA MET A 42 -2.41 -11.37 -31.23
C MET A 42 -2.39 -12.05 -29.86
N PRO A 43 -1.66 -11.52 -28.87
CA PRO A 43 -1.59 -12.18 -27.56
C PRO A 43 -2.97 -12.19 -26.89
N THR A 44 -3.32 -13.34 -26.33
CA THR A 44 -4.59 -13.54 -25.62
C THR A 44 -4.60 -12.69 -24.34
N PRO A 45 -5.60 -11.81 -24.14
CA PRO A 45 -5.69 -10.98 -22.93
C PRO A 45 -5.70 -11.83 -21.65
N SER A 46 -5.00 -11.37 -20.61
CA SER A 46 -4.89 -12.09 -19.32
C SER A 46 -6.26 -12.34 -18.67
N THR A 47 -7.16 -11.37 -18.74
CA THR A 47 -8.54 -11.48 -18.26
C THR A 47 -9.30 -12.58 -19.00
N LEU A 48 -9.13 -12.69 -20.32
CA LEU A 48 -9.77 -13.71 -21.12
C LEU A 48 -9.24 -15.11 -20.76
N MET A 49 -7.92 -15.25 -20.67
CA MET A 49 -7.28 -16.49 -20.20
C MET A 49 -7.83 -16.90 -18.83
N MET A 50 -7.91 -15.98 -17.88
CA MET A 50 -8.44 -16.23 -16.54
C MET A 50 -9.87 -16.80 -16.58
N TRP A 51 -10.78 -16.15 -17.31
CA TRP A 51 -12.18 -16.59 -17.38
C TRP A 51 -12.34 -17.96 -18.03
N TYR A 52 -11.68 -18.22 -19.16
CA TYR A 52 -11.79 -19.53 -19.82
C TYR A 52 -11.18 -20.65 -18.97
N MET A 53 -10.11 -20.39 -18.23
CA MET A 53 -9.53 -21.38 -17.32
C MET A 53 -10.47 -21.70 -16.15
N ILE A 54 -11.09 -20.68 -15.53
CA ILE A 54 -12.11 -20.88 -14.49
C ILE A 54 -13.27 -21.71 -15.04
N MET A 55 -13.81 -21.36 -16.21
CA MET A 55 -14.91 -22.08 -16.83
C MET A 55 -14.53 -23.52 -17.21
N GLY A 56 -13.30 -23.75 -17.70
CA GLY A 56 -12.80 -25.08 -18.02
C GLY A 56 -12.68 -25.99 -16.79
N ILE A 57 -12.17 -25.44 -15.67
CA ILE A 57 -12.09 -26.16 -14.39
C ILE A 57 -13.51 -26.47 -13.87
N LEU A 58 -14.40 -25.49 -13.85
CA LEU A 58 -15.79 -25.66 -13.41
C LEU A 58 -16.51 -26.71 -14.26
N ALA A 59 -16.36 -26.66 -15.59
CA ALA A 59 -16.95 -27.65 -16.49
C ALA A 59 -16.43 -29.06 -16.20
N GLY A 60 -15.12 -29.21 -15.93
CA GLY A 60 -14.52 -30.48 -15.55
C GLY A 60 -15.07 -31.03 -14.23
N LEU A 61 -15.23 -30.17 -13.22
CA LEU A 61 -15.81 -30.53 -11.92
C LEU A 61 -17.29 -30.92 -12.06
N VAL A 62 -18.08 -30.10 -12.76
CA VAL A 62 -19.50 -30.38 -13.03
C VAL A 62 -19.64 -31.71 -13.76
N TYR A 63 -18.80 -31.97 -14.77
CA TYR A 63 -18.79 -33.23 -15.49
C TYR A 63 -18.50 -34.43 -14.57
N ALA A 64 -17.51 -34.30 -13.68
CA ALA A 64 -17.18 -35.33 -12.70
C ALA A 64 -18.33 -35.59 -11.72
N THR A 65 -19.12 -34.56 -11.38
CA THR A 65 -20.27 -34.69 -10.45
C THR A 65 -21.57 -35.14 -11.10
N THR A 66 -21.63 -35.33 -12.43
CA THR A 66 -22.87 -35.75 -13.12
C THR A 66 -23.38 -37.15 -12.74
N SER A 67 -22.55 -37.99 -12.11
CA SER A 67 -22.92 -39.34 -11.68
C SER A 67 -22.06 -39.78 -10.51
N ASN A 68 -22.64 -40.53 -9.56
CA ASN A 68 -21.90 -41.13 -8.46
C ASN A 68 -20.72 -41.99 -8.95
N GLN A 69 -20.89 -42.71 -10.07
CA GLN A 69 -19.81 -43.54 -10.63
C GLN A 69 -18.65 -42.67 -11.12
N LYS A 70 -18.95 -41.57 -11.84
CA LYS A 70 -17.93 -40.63 -12.31
C LYS A 70 -17.23 -39.91 -11.16
N PHE A 71 -17.96 -39.59 -10.11
CA PHE A 71 -17.38 -38.96 -8.93
C PHE A 71 -16.40 -39.91 -8.21
N VAL A 72 -16.77 -41.19 -8.06
CA VAL A 72 -15.89 -42.23 -7.53
C VAL A 72 -14.68 -42.45 -8.45
N ASP A 73 -14.87 -42.47 -9.76
CA ASP A 73 -13.80 -42.59 -10.75
C ASP A 73 -12.84 -41.39 -10.73
N PHE A 74 -13.36 -40.18 -10.48
CA PHE A 74 -12.59 -38.96 -10.30
C PHE A 74 -11.72 -39.03 -9.04
N LEU A 75 -12.32 -39.36 -7.88
CA LEU A 75 -11.59 -39.53 -6.62
C LEU A 75 -10.72 -40.79 -6.58
N GLY A 76 -10.97 -41.76 -7.45
CA GLY A 76 -10.29 -43.04 -7.50
C GLY A 76 -8.78 -42.94 -7.74
N PHE A 77 -8.29 -41.81 -8.26
CA PHE A 77 -6.85 -41.53 -8.35
C PHE A 77 -6.23 -41.17 -6.99
N LEU A 78 -6.97 -40.48 -6.12
CA LEU A 78 -6.50 -40.04 -4.80
C LEU A 78 -6.57 -41.17 -3.77
N LEU A 79 -7.54 -42.09 -3.92
CA LEU A 79 -7.77 -43.19 -2.98
C LEU A 79 -6.74 -44.33 -3.17
N PRO A 80 -6.26 -44.94 -2.08
CA PRO A 80 -5.41 -46.13 -2.15
C PRO A 80 -6.21 -47.32 -2.70
N GLY A 81 -5.70 -48.01 -3.72
CA GLY A 81 -6.39 -49.16 -4.31
C GLY A 81 -5.51 -49.95 -5.27
N GLN A 82 -5.96 -51.15 -5.65
CA GLN A 82 -5.25 -52.04 -6.59
C GLN A 82 -5.24 -51.41 -8.00
N GLY A 83 -4.17 -50.69 -8.32
CA GLY A 83 -3.94 -50.04 -9.61
C GLY A 83 -2.77 -50.63 -10.39
N THR A 84 -2.60 -50.19 -11.64
CA THR A 84 -1.38 -50.46 -12.41
C THR A 84 -0.19 -49.76 -11.77
N PHE A 85 1.03 -50.26 -12.00
CA PHE A 85 2.28 -49.63 -11.52
C PHE A 85 2.35 -48.13 -11.85
N LEU A 86 1.88 -47.74 -13.04
CA LEU A 86 1.81 -46.35 -13.49
C LEU A 86 0.91 -45.47 -12.60
N LYS A 87 -0.24 -45.98 -12.14
CA LYS A 87 -1.13 -45.25 -11.23
C LYS A 87 -0.44 -44.96 -9.90
N PHE A 88 0.20 -45.99 -9.31
CA PHE A 88 0.93 -45.84 -8.05
C PHE A 88 2.07 -44.81 -8.15
N PHE A 89 2.84 -44.87 -9.25
CA PHE A 89 3.94 -43.95 -9.50
C PHE A 89 3.46 -42.50 -9.63
N LEU A 90 2.44 -42.26 -10.47
CA LEU A 90 1.87 -40.92 -10.67
C LEU A 90 1.22 -40.37 -9.39
N GLN A 91 0.54 -41.21 -8.61
CA GLN A 91 -0.08 -40.81 -7.34
C GLN A 91 0.98 -40.36 -6.32
N LYS A 92 2.08 -41.10 -6.18
CA LYS A 92 3.20 -40.72 -5.29
C LYS A 92 3.83 -39.40 -5.72
N ILE A 93 4.07 -39.21 -7.01
CA ILE A 93 4.58 -37.94 -7.55
C ILE A 93 3.64 -36.79 -7.19
N PHE A 94 2.33 -36.96 -7.39
CA PHE A 94 1.36 -35.93 -7.06
C PHE A 94 1.39 -35.54 -5.58
N PHE A 95 1.36 -36.51 -4.66
CA PHE A 95 1.38 -36.25 -3.22
C PHE A 95 2.69 -35.62 -2.70
N ILE A 96 3.82 -35.81 -3.41
CA ILE A 96 5.10 -35.16 -3.06
C ILE A 96 5.20 -33.77 -3.71
N ALA A 97 4.84 -33.66 -5.00
CA ALA A 97 4.97 -32.43 -5.75
C ALA A 97 3.97 -31.36 -5.28
N PHE A 98 2.73 -31.74 -4.94
CA PHE A 98 1.70 -30.78 -4.56
C PHE A 98 2.10 -29.94 -3.32
N PRO A 99 2.52 -30.54 -2.18
CA PRO A 99 2.99 -29.76 -1.03
C PRO A 99 4.22 -28.89 -1.34
N LEU A 100 5.15 -29.39 -2.17
CA LEU A 100 6.36 -28.64 -2.54
C LEU A 100 6.02 -27.41 -3.40
N VAL A 101 5.12 -27.56 -4.36
CA VAL A 101 4.67 -26.45 -5.23
C VAL A 101 3.87 -25.43 -4.43
N VAL A 102 2.94 -25.88 -3.58
CA VAL A 102 2.17 -24.99 -2.69
C VAL A 102 3.12 -24.27 -1.73
N GLY A 103 4.07 -25.00 -1.13
CA GLY A 103 5.08 -24.44 -0.23
C GLY A 103 5.96 -23.40 -0.93
N TRP A 104 6.47 -23.69 -2.13
CA TRP A 104 7.17 -22.71 -2.96
C TRP A 104 6.28 -21.50 -3.19
N PHE A 105 5.07 -21.68 -3.71
CA PHE A 105 4.19 -20.59 -4.07
C PHE A 105 3.95 -19.65 -2.88
N VAL A 106 3.57 -20.20 -1.73
CA VAL A 106 3.38 -19.45 -0.48
C VAL A 106 4.68 -18.74 -0.06
N TYR A 107 5.82 -19.42 -0.10
CA TYR A 107 7.11 -18.82 0.23
C TYR A 107 7.46 -17.65 -0.70
N SER A 108 7.31 -17.83 -2.01
CA SER A 108 7.61 -16.80 -3.01
C SER A 108 6.71 -15.58 -2.91
N TYR A 109 5.46 -15.77 -2.46
CA TYR A 109 4.51 -14.68 -2.27
C TYR A 109 4.65 -14.01 -0.89
N SER A 110 5.16 -14.73 0.11
CA SER A 110 5.31 -14.24 1.48
C SER A 110 6.68 -13.64 1.78
N LEU A 111 7.69 -13.91 0.95
CA LEU A 111 9.02 -13.30 1.08
C LEU A 111 8.90 -11.76 0.93
N PRO A 112 9.19 -10.98 1.98
CA PRO A 112 9.22 -9.53 1.86
C PRO A 112 10.31 -9.15 0.86
N GLY A 113 9.95 -8.36 -0.16
CA GLY A 113 10.94 -7.83 -1.09
C GLY A 113 11.95 -6.95 -0.34
N ALA A 114 13.23 -7.28 -0.42
CA ALA A 114 14.33 -6.49 0.15
C ALA A 114 14.71 -5.28 -0.72
N ALA A 115 13.91 -4.96 -1.74
CA ALA A 115 14.13 -3.79 -2.57
C ALA A 115 13.74 -2.54 -1.77
N SER A 116 14.68 -1.60 -1.62
CA SER A 116 14.34 -0.26 -1.15
C SER A 116 13.27 0.33 -2.09
N PRO A 117 12.16 0.86 -1.57
CA PRO A 117 11.19 1.52 -2.43
C PRO A 117 11.90 2.64 -3.21
N VAL A 118 11.64 2.70 -4.53
CA VAL A 118 12.12 3.76 -5.44
C VAL A 118 11.31 5.05 -5.23
N GLU A 119 10.45 5.08 -4.22
CA GLU A 119 9.68 6.26 -3.86
C GLU A 119 10.62 7.39 -3.46
N LEU A 120 10.41 8.54 -4.09
CA LEU A 120 11.08 9.78 -3.76
C LEU A 120 10.71 10.12 -2.32
N ARG A 121 11.64 9.92 -1.38
CA ARG A 121 11.42 10.31 0.02
C ARG A 121 11.59 11.80 0.15
N ILE A 122 10.49 12.51 0.30
CA ILE A 122 10.49 13.96 0.47
C ILE A 122 10.40 14.24 1.98
N GLN A 123 11.39 14.95 2.54
CA GLN A 123 11.36 15.31 3.97
C GLN A 123 10.15 16.18 4.34
N HIS A 124 9.68 16.99 3.39
CA HIS A 124 8.52 17.87 3.53
C HIS A 124 7.53 17.52 2.42
N PRO A 125 6.48 16.74 2.70
CA PRO A 125 5.45 16.45 1.70
C PRO A 125 4.88 17.75 1.14
N THR A 126 4.52 17.75 -0.14
CA THR A 126 4.03 18.94 -0.84
C THR A 126 2.80 19.51 -0.15
N LEU A 127 2.78 20.82 0.08
CA LEU A 127 1.64 21.50 0.67
C LEU A 127 0.39 21.31 -0.21
N PRO A 128 -0.75 20.83 0.33
CA PRO A 128 -1.98 20.74 -0.43
C PRO A 128 -2.45 22.12 -0.92
N GLN A 129 -2.98 22.18 -2.15
CA GLN A 129 -3.46 23.43 -2.78
C GLN A 129 -4.44 24.23 -1.90
N LYS A 130 -5.24 23.54 -1.06
CA LYS A 130 -6.16 24.20 -0.11
C LYS A 130 -5.48 25.17 0.86
N TYR A 131 -4.19 24.98 1.17
CA TYR A 131 -3.44 25.84 2.09
C TYR A 131 -2.47 26.78 1.38
N GLU A 132 -2.26 26.61 0.07
CA GLU A 132 -1.24 27.34 -0.70
C GLU A 132 -1.40 28.86 -0.57
N LYS A 133 -2.64 29.35 -0.66
CA LYS A 133 -2.97 30.78 -0.59
C LYS A 133 -3.23 31.30 0.81
N MET A 134 -3.13 30.44 1.83
CA MET A 134 -3.37 30.85 3.20
C MET A 134 -2.18 31.66 3.72
N GLU A 135 -2.46 32.71 4.47
CA GLU A 135 -1.46 33.61 5.05
C GLU A 135 -1.78 33.88 6.51
N ASN A 136 -0.74 34.08 7.31
CA ASN A 136 -0.89 34.38 8.71
C ASN A 136 -1.39 35.82 8.88
N PRO A 137 -2.62 36.04 9.39
CA PRO A 137 -3.24 37.37 9.44
C PRO A 137 -2.55 38.32 10.43
N PHE A 138 -1.65 37.82 11.26
CA PHE A 138 -0.96 38.59 12.29
C PHE A 138 0.44 39.09 11.86
N ARG A 139 1.00 38.59 10.75
CA ARG A 139 2.38 38.95 10.31
C ARG A 139 2.52 40.40 9.86
N GLU A 140 1.47 40.99 9.30
CA GLU A 140 1.47 42.37 8.80
C GLU A 140 0.82 43.36 9.79
N LYS A 141 0.45 42.91 10.99
CA LYS A 141 -0.14 43.75 12.03
C LYS A 141 0.93 44.56 12.77
N ASP A 142 0.49 45.55 13.53
CA ASP A 142 1.36 46.37 14.38
C ASP A 142 2.20 45.52 15.36
N ALA A 143 3.40 45.99 15.69
CA ALA A 143 4.34 45.27 16.54
C ALA A 143 3.75 44.89 17.92
N ASP A 144 2.87 45.73 18.48
CA ASP A 144 2.20 45.44 19.75
C ASP A 144 1.19 44.29 19.63
N ILE A 145 0.50 44.19 18.50
CA ILE A 145 -0.43 43.08 18.20
C ILE A 145 0.37 41.80 17.99
N GLN A 146 1.48 41.87 17.25
CA GLN A 146 2.36 40.71 17.04
C GLN A 146 2.90 40.19 18.36
N ARG A 147 3.41 41.07 19.23
CA ARG A 147 3.89 40.70 20.57
C ARG A 147 2.81 40.01 21.38
N LYS A 148 1.58 40.55 21.38
CA LYS A 148 0.45 39.91 22.07
C LYS A 148 0.14 38.52 21.50
N CYS A 149 0.11 38.38 20.18
CA CYS A 149 -0.13 37.08 19.52
C CYS A 149 0.97 36.05 19.81
N ILE A 150 2.24 36.48 19.87
CA ILE A 150 3.38 35.64 20.25
C ILE A 150 3.20 35.14 21.68
N GLU A 151 2.90 36.02 22.63
CA GLU A 151 2.73 35.64 24.03
C GLU A 151 1.52 34.70 24.25
N GLU A 152 0.39 34.97 23.61
CA GLU A 152 -0.76 34.05 23.59
C GLU A 152 -0.38 32.69 22.95
N GLY A 153 0.37 32.74 21.85
CA GLY A 153 0.90 31.58 21.14
C GLY A 153 1.80 30.70 21.99
N LYS A 154 2.70 31.31 22.78
CA LYS A 154 3.56 30.59 23.73
C LYS A 154 2.73 29.83 24.76
N VAL A 155 1.69 30.45 25.31
CA VAL A 155 0.81 29.80 26.29
C VAL A 155 0.10 28.60 25.66
N LEU A 156 -0.43 28.75 24.45
CA LEU A 156 -1.06 27.67 23.71
C LEU A 156 -0.06 26.54 23.40
N PHE A 157 1.15 26.87 22.92
CA PHE A 157 2.21 25.90 22.65
C PHE A 157 2.57 25.10 23.92
N GLN A 158 2.71 25.76 25.07
CA GLN A 158 3.00 25.09 26.34
C GLN A 158 1.86 24.17 26.79
N THR A 159 0.63 24.46 26.38
CA THR A 159 -0.57 23.69 26.73
C THR A 159 -0.71 22.45 25.85
N TYR A 160 -0.63 22.62 24.53
CA TYR A 160 -0.98 21.58 23.55
C TYR A 160 0.23 20.87 22.95
N CYS A 161 1.34 21.58 22.71
CA CYS A 161 2.46 21.08 21.89
C CYS A 161 3.65 20.59 22.75
N ARG A 162 3.91 21.26 23.88
CA ARG A 162 5.01 20.95 24.82
C ARG A 162 5.12 19.48 25.24
N PRO A 163 4.03 18.73 25.51
CA PRO A 163 4.15 17.33 25.94
C PRO A 163 5.00 16.47 24.99
N CYS A 164 4.99 16.79 23.69
CA CYS A 164 5.80 16.12 22.68
C CYS A 164 7.02 16.95 22.27
N HIS A 165 6.84 18.26 22.00
CA HIS A 165 7.88 19.11 21.42
C HIS A 165 8.82 19.77 22.44
N GLY A 166 8.56 19.63 23.74
CA GLY A 166 9.39 20.19 24.81
C GLY A 166 9.11 21.67 25.09
N SER A 167 9.44 22.13 26.30
CA SER A 167 9.18 23.53 26.70
C SER A 167 10.02 24.55 25.93
N LYS A 168 11.15 24.11 25.38
CA LYS A 168 12.05 24.93 24.57
C LYS A 168 11.88 24.69 23.07
N ALA A 169 10.82 23.97 22.66
CA ALA A 169 10.62 23.58 21.26
C ALA A 169 11.80 22.73 20.70
N ASP A 170 12.47 21.96 21.55
CA ASP A 170 13.69 21.21 21.23
C ASP A 170 13.45 19.73 20.86
N GLY A 171 12.18 19.31 20.76
CA GLY A 171 11.81 17.93 20.50
C GLY A 171 12.02 17.00 21.70
N ASN A 172 12.29 17.54 22.90
CA ASN A 172 12.53 16.79 24.13
C ASN A 172 11.36 16.89 25.13
N GLY A 173 10.12 16.77 24.65
CA GLY A 173 8.95 16.69 25.52
C GLY A 173 8.90 15.37 26.33
N PRO A 174 8.15 15.32 27.45
CA PRO A 174 7.96 14.11 28.24
C PRO A 174 7.54 12.87 27.44
N PHE A 175 6.79 13.05 26.34
CA PHE A 175 6.34 11.97 25.48
C PHE A 175 7.23 11.74 24.24
N ALA A 176 8.29 12.53 24.03
CA ALA A 176 9.11 12.47 22.83
C ALA A 176 9.71 11.08 22.54
N ASN A 177 10.05 10.33 23.60
CA ASN A 177 10.64 8.99 23.50
C ASN A 177 9.61 7.86 23.37
N SER A 178 8.31 8.19 23.34
CA SER A 178 7.24 7.19 23.20
C SER A 178 6.96 6.82 21.74
N PHE A 179 7.50 7.59 20.79
CA PHE A 179 7.27 7.41 19.36
C PHE A 179 8.53 6.89 18.67
N ARG A 180 8.35 6.04 17.64
CA ARG A 180 9.44 5.55 16.79
C ARG A 180 10.21 6.69 16.14
N LEU A 181 9.49 7.73 15.73
CA LEU A 181 10.06 8.98 15.23
C LEU A 181 9.87 10.05 16.30
N ARG A 182 10.99 10.62 16.75
CA ARG A 182 10.96 11.68 17.76
C ARG A 182 10.38 12.95 17.15
N PRO A 183 9.64 13.76 17.93
CA PRO A 183 9.27 15.11 17.53
C PRO A 183 10.52 15.90 17.11
N ILE A 184 10.39 16.67 16.03
CA ILE A 184 11.50 17.42 15.44
C ILE A 184 11.94 18.56 16.36
N ASN A 185 13.25 18.84 16.36
CA ASN A 185 13.83 19.97 17.10
C ASN A 185 13.65 21.25 16.29
N PHE A 186 12.77 22.15 16.74
CA PHE A 186 12.46 23.39 16.02
C PHE A 186 13.58 24.44 16.09
N GLN A 187 14.54 24.29 17.00
CA GLN A 187 15.70 25.19 17.10
C GLN A 187 16.72 24.98 15.99
N ASP A 188 16.66 23.85 15.28
CA ASP A 188 17.55 23.57 14.15
C ASP A 188 17.09 24.37 12.90
N PRO A 189 17.95 25.24 12.33
CA PRO A 189 17.62 26.00 11.12
C PRO A 189 17.22 25.15 9.91
N GLY A 190 17.58 23.87 9.89
CA GLY A 190 17.18 22.91 8.87
C GLY A 190 15.73 22.40 8.99
N THR A 191 14.96 22.90 9.95
CA THR A 191 13.61 22.41 10.28
C THR A 191 12.52 23.43 9.90
N ILE A 192 11.78 23.97 10.87
CA ILE A 192 10.65 24.87 10.64
C ILE A 192 11.06 26.20 9.99
N ALA A 193 12.33 26.58 10.06
CA ALA A 193 12.86 27.77 9.38
C ALA A 193 12.96 27.61 7.86
N THR A 194 12.89 26.38 7.34
CA THR A 194 12.96 26.10 5.89
C THR A 194 11.61 26.21 5.18
N VAL A 195 10.52 26.29 5.95
CA VAL A 195 9.14 26.28 5.47
C VAL A 195 8.43 27.61 5.79
N VAL A 196 7.34 27.85 5.07
CA VAL A 196 6.46 29.02 5.20
C VAL A 196 5.36 28.75 6.24
N ASP A 197 4.84 29.80 6.87
CA ASP A 197 3.84 29.74 7.95
C ASP A 197 2.63 28.82 7.65
N ASN A 198 2.10 28.84 6.42
CA ASN A 198 0.95 28.02 6.03
C ASN A 198 1.26 26.51 5.97
N TYR A 199 2.53 26.15 5.87
CA TYR A 199 2.96 24.75 6.01
C TYR A 199 2.75 24.26 7.44
N LEU A 200 3.21 25.03 8.44
CA LEU A 200 3.01 24.69 9.85
C LEU A 200 1.52 24.66 10.19
N PHE A 201 0.74 25.61 9.67
CA PHE A 201 -0.71 25.63 9.86
C PHE A 201 -1.36 24.33 9.40
N TRP A 202 -1.00 23.86 8.20
CA TRP A 202 -1.46 22.56 7.71
C TRP A 202 -1.03 21.41 8.63
N ARG A 203 0.25 21.38 9.06
CA ARG A 203 0.76 20.32 9.94
C ARG A 203 0.08 20.29 11.31
N ILE A 204 -0.30 21.45 11.85
CA ILE A 204 -1.05 21.55 13.10
C ILE A 204 -2.50 21.10 12.88
N LYS A 205 -3.15 21.59 11.83
CA LYS A 205 -4.56 21.30 11.57
C LYS A 205 -4.81 19.81 11.30
N GLU A 206 -4.04 19.22 10.39
CA GLU A 206 -4.27 17.85 9.90
C GLU A 206 -3.42 16.79 10.62
N GLY A 207 -2.34 17.19 11.30
CA GLY A 207 -1.46 16.25 12.00
C GLY A 207 -0.67 15.33 11.06
N GLY A 208 -0.43 14.10 11.53
CA GLY A 208 0.23 13.02 10.78
C GLY A 208 -0.70 11.97 10.14
N PRO A 209 -1.88 11.62 10.71
CA PRO A 209 -2.80 10.68 10.08
C PRO A 209 -3.28 11.17 8.70
N GLY A 210 -3.23 10.30 7.69
CA GLY A 210 -3.71 10.64 6.34
C GLY A 210 -2.70 11.38 5.46
N LEU A 211 -1.44 11.48 5.88
CA LEU A 211 -0.37 11.97 5.01
C LEU A 211 -0.16 11.06 3.79
N PRO A 212 0.25 11.62 2.62
CA PRO A 212 0.54 10.84 1.41
C PRO A 212 1.65 9.81 1.63
N SER A 213 1.66 8.72 0.85
CA SER A 213 2.65 7.64 0.96
C SER A 213 4.11 8.10 0.79
N GLU A 214 4.32 9.19 0.06
CA GLU A 214 5.62 9.85 -0.12
C GLU A 214 6.20 10.42 1.19
N SER A 215 5.34 10.58 2.21
CA SER A 215 5.73 10.99 3.56
C SER A 215 6.34 9.84 4.35
N THR A 216 6.18 8.59 3.90
CA THR A 216 6.76 7.42 4.56
C THR A 216 8.28 7.41 4.36
N PRO A 217 9.08 7.00 5.36
CA PRO A 217 8.66 6.52 6.68
C PRO A 217 8.36 7.63 7.71
N TRP A 218 8.39 8.92 7.34
CA TRP A 218 8.31 10.08 8.25
C TRP A 218 6.86 10.40 8.67
N ASP A 219 6.06 9.36 8.85
CA ASP A 219 4.68 9.46 9.30
C ASP A 219 4.65 9.91 10.75
N SER A 220 4.31 11.17 10.96
CA SER A 220 4.27 11.77 12.29
C SER A 220 3.16 11.13 13.13
N ALA A 221 3.43 10.91 14.42
CA ALA A 221 2.40 10.56 15.40
C ALA A 221 1.63 11.80 15.92
N MET A 222 1.91 12.98 15.36
CA MET A 222 1.25 14.22 15.73
C MET A 222 -0.25 14.13 15.47
N PRO A 223 -1.11 14.39 16.48
CA PRO A 223 -2.55 14.39 16.29
C PRO A 223 -2.98 15.55 15.37
N ALA A 224 -4.13 15.39 14.73
CA ALA A 224 -4.83 16.50 14.10
C ALA A 224 -5.43 17.38 15.20
N TRP A 225 -5.27 18.70 15.10
CA TRP A 225 -5.88 19.65 16.03
C TRP A 225 -7.12 20.34 15.46
N ASP A 226 -7.56 19.96 14.26
CA ASP A 226 -8.84 20.38 13.72
C ASP A 226 -9.99 19.99 14.65
N GLY A 227 -10.84 20.95 14.99
CA GLY A 227 -11.93 20.79 15.96
C GLY A 227 -11.58 21.05 17.43
N ASP A 228 -10.29 20.94 17.81
CA ASP A 228 -9.81 21.24 19.16
C ASP A 228 -9.22 22.65 19.29
N LEU A 229 -8.64 23.17 18.20
CA LEU A 229 -8.08 24.51 18.12
C LEU A 229 -8.78 25.31 17.02
N GLU A 230 -9.04 26.59 17.29
CA GLU A 230 -9.49 27.53 16.28
C GLU A 230 -8.31 27.98 15.37
N ASP A 231 -8.60 28.33 14.12
CA ASP A 231 -7.59 28.76 13.15
C ASP A 231 -6.73 29.93 13.67
N GLU A 232 -7.33 30.88 14.38
CA GLU A 232 -6.59 31.99 15.01
C GLU A 232 -5.61 31.50 16.09
N GLN A 233 -6.00 30.49 16.87
CA GLN A 233 -5.14 29.89 17.89
C GLN A 233 -3.95 29.17 17.25
N MET A 234 -4.18 28.45 16.15
CA MET A 234 -3.10 27.80 15.39
C MET A 234 -2.09 28.83 14.86
N TRP A 235 -2.56 29.95 14.30
CA TRP A 235 -1.66 31.03 13.85
C TRP A 235 -0.83 31.63 14.98
N LYS A 236 -1.45 31.84 16.15
CA LYS A 236 -0.74 32.31 17.34
C LYS A 236 0.29 31.30 17.82
N ILE A 237 -0.06 30.01 17.87
CA ILE A 237 0.89 28.92 18.20
C ILE A 237 2.11 28.99 17.27
N ILE A 238 1.91 29.15 15.96
CA ILE A 238 3.01 29.25 15.01
C ILE A 238 3.93 30.43 15.34
N MET A 239 3.36 31.60 15.64
CA MET A 239 4.17 32.76 16.06
C MET A 239 4.94 32.50 17.36
N GLY A 240 4.29 31.90 18.36
CA GLY A 240 4.89 31.55 19.64
C GLY A 240 5.96 30.46 19.53
N GLU A 241 5.77 29.49 18.63
CA GLU A 241 6.70 28.41 18.34
C GLU A 241 7.99 28.94 17.73
N TYR A 242 7.89 29.79 16.70
CA TYR A 242 9.05 30.45 16.09
C TYR A 242 9.85 31.26 17.12
N ASP A 243 9.17 32.06 17.94
CA ASP A 243 9.82 32.85 18.99
C ASP A 243 10.48 31.96 20.06
N THR A 244 9.80 30.88 20.49
CA THR A 244 10.32 29.92 21.47
C THR A 244 11.56 29.18 20.93
N ALA A 245 11.54 28.82 19.64
CA ALA A 245 12.64 28.15 18.97
C ALA A 245 13.80 29.09 18.63
N GLY A 246 13.58 30.41 18.65
CA GLY A 246 14.57 31.42 18.26
C GLY A 246 14.87 31.45 16.76
N VAL A 247 13.91 31.02 15.93
CA VAL A 247 14.02 30.98 14.47
C VAL A 247 12.87 31.73 13.81
N MET A 248 13.02 32.08 12.53
CA MET A 248 12.01 32.79 11.76
C MET A 248 11.54 31.93 10.57
N PRO A 249 10.28 32.09 10.12
CA PRO A 249 9.79 31.37 8.95
C PRO A 249 10.54 31.79 7.70
N ARG A 250 10.58 30.89 6.70
CA ARG A 250 10.97 31.26 5.35
C ARG A 250 9.98 32.29 4.80
N GLN A 251 10.48 33.40 4.26
CA GLN A 251 9.65 34.36 3.54
C GLN A 251 9.35 33.85 2.14
N ARG A 252 8.13 34.11 1.64
CA ARG A 252 7.78 33.80 0.26
C ARG A 252 8.63 34.66 -0.68
N GLU A 253 9.18 34.03 -1.70
CA GLU A 253 9.78 34.76 -2.82
C GLU A 253 8.65 35.56 -3.49
N LYS A 254 8.85 36.88 -3.61
CA LYS A 254 7.93 37.72 -4.38
C LYS A 254 8.05 37.28 -5.84
N ALA A 255 6.96 36.79 -6.42
CA ALA A 255 6.92 36.60 -7.87
C ALA A 255 7.10 37.99 -8.52
N GLU A 256 8.20 38.16 -9.24
CA GLU A 256 8.45 39.33 -10.09
C GLU A 256 7.47 39.35 -11.28
#